data_AF-O50945-F1
#
_entry.id   AF-O50945-F1
#
_cell.length_a   1.000
_cell.length_b   1.000
_cell.length_c   1.000
_cell.angle_alpha   90.00
_cell.angle_beta   90.00
_cell.angle_gamma   90.00
#
_symmetry.space_group_name_H-M   'P 1'
#
loop_
_entity.id
_entity.type
_entity.pdbx_description
1 polymer ?
#
loop_
_entity_poly.entity_id
_entity_poly.type
_entity_poly.pdbx_seq_one_letter_code
_entity_poly.pdbx_strand_id
1 'polypeptide(L)'
;MRQLILISFLFLSFNLYSYDLQDDEEIAVKFLYEEVKISGNLNEDHSVSSAEGLIQNVINKIGPENILNIEHSITFNGLSVMVIYKAKKQR
;
A
#
# COMPACT_ATOMS: atom_id res chain seq x y z
N MET A 1 -14.05 33.10 8.65
CA MET A 1 -13.03 32.92 7.58
C MET A 1 -11.94 31.93 7.99
N ARG A 2 -11.03 32.27 8.92
CA ARG A 2 -9.88 31.41 9.29
C ARG A 2 -10.25 30.02 9.84
N GLN A 3 -11.35 29.92 10.61
CA GLN A 3 -11.86 28.65 11.11
C GLN A 3 -12.42 27.74 10.00
N LEU A 4 -13.09 28.32 8.99
CA LEU A 4 -13.61 27.54 7.84
C LEU A 4 -12.47 26.95 7.02
N ILE A 5 -11.38 27.70 6.84
CA ILE A 5 -10.17 27.22 6.14
C ILE A 5 -9.57 26.01 6.86
N LEU A 6 -9.46 26.06 8.20
CA LEU A 6 -8.96 24.93 9.00
C LEU A 6 -9.84 23.69 8.86
N ILE A 7 -11.16 23.87 8.88
CA ILE A 7 -12.12 22.78 8.72
C ILE A 7 -12.02 22.19 7.31
N SER A 8 -11.91 23.01 6.26
CA SER A 8 -11.69 22.53 4.89
C SER A 8 -10.38 21.76 4.73
N PHE A 9 -9.28 22.23 5.35
CA PHE A 9 -8.01 21.51 5.37
C PHE A 9 -8.12 20.17 6.11
N LEU A 10 -8.90 20.11 7.19
CA LEU A 10 -9.17 18.88 7.91
C LEU A 10 -9.88 17.86 7.01
N PHE A 11 -10.95 18.25 6.32
CA PHE A 11 -11.66 17.35 5.41
C PHE A 11 -10.82 16.93 4.19
N LEU A 12 -9.96 17.82 3.69
CA LEU A 12 -9.05 17.49 2.58
C LEU A 12 -8.00 16.43 2.98
N SER A 13 -7.69 16.31 4.27
CA SER A 13 -6.73 15.32 4.77
C SER A 13 -7.32 13.92 4.98
N PHE A 14 -8.66 13.82 5.01
CA PHE A 14 -9.34 12.53 5.10
C PHE A 14 -9.51 11.91 3.72
N ASN A 15 -8.57 11.04 3.34
CA ASN A 15 -8.77 10.12 2.24
C ASN A 15 -9.70 9.00 2.73
N LEU A 16 -11.00 9.11 2.44
CA LEU A 16 -11.98 8.08 2.76
C LEU A 16 -12.05 7.08 1.60
N TYR A 17 -11.57 5.85 1.82
CA TYR A 17 -11.72 4.77 0.86
C TYR A 17 -13.04 4.02 1.11
N SER A 18 -13.73 3.68 0.03
CA SER A 18 -14.93 2.84 0.07
C SER A 18 -14.73 1.68 -0.90
N TYR A 19 -14.96 0.46 -0.44
CA TYR A 19 -14.81 -0.75 -1.23
C TYR A 19 -16.11 -1.57 -1.17
N ASP A 20 -16.51 -2.09 -2.33
CA ASP A 20 -17.66 -2.99 -2.43
C ASP A 20 -17.22 -4.42 -2.09
N LEU A 21 -17.84 -5.01 -1.07
CA LEU A 21 -17.50 -6.30 -0.48
C LEU A 21 -18.74 -7.17 -0.39
N GLN A 22 -18.59 -8.46 -0.64
CA GLN A 22 -19.63 -9.45 -0.36
C GLN A 22 -19.74 -9.74 1.14
N ASP A 23 -20.86 -10.33 1.57
CA ASP A 23 -21.12 -10.66 2.98
C ASP A 23 -20.09 -11.63 3.58
N ASP A 24 -19.40 -12.42 2.76
CA ASP A 24 -18.35 -13.35 3.15
C ASP A 24 -16.93 -12.81 2.91
N GLU A 25 -16.80 -11.54 2.54
CA GLU A 25 -15.53 -10.86 2.28
C GLU A 25 -15.16 -9.86 3.40
N GLU A 26 -13.87 -9.75 3.66
CA GLU A 26 -13.28 -8.76 4.56
C GLU A 26 -12.09 -8.07 3.88
N ILE A 27 -11.74 -6.88 4.37
CA ILE A 27 -10.55 -6.16 3.89
C ILE A 27 -9.36 -6.65 4.71
N ALA A 28 -8.38 -7.21 4.02
CA ALA A 28 -7.08 -7.53 4.59
C ALA A 28 -6.01 -6.58 4.04
N VAL A 29 -5.01 -6.32 4.87
CA VAL A 29 -3.90 -5.42 4.53
C VAL A 29 -2.59 -6.16 4.77
N LYS A 30 -1.70 -6.12 3.78
CA LYS A 30 -0.37 -6.69 3.86
C LYS A 30 0.69 -5.63 3.58
N PHE A 31 1.57 -5.45 4.54
CA PHE A 31 2.76 -4.61 4.39
C PHE A 31 3.91 -5.45 3.85
N LEU A 32 4.53 -4.97 2.78
CA LEU A 32 5.77 -5.48 2.22
C LEU A 32 6.82 -4.41 2.50
N TYR A 33 7.87 -4.80 3.21
CA TYR A 33 8.96 -3.90 3.56
C TYR A 33 10.23 -4.36 2.87
N GLU A 34 10.86 -3.45 2.15
CA GLU A 34 12.20 -3.66 1.62
C GLU A 34 13.15 -2.62 2.22
N GLU A 35 14.13 -3.11 2.99
CA GLU A 35 15.21 -2.28 3.52
C GLU A 35 16.12 -1.83 2.37
N VAL A 36 16.06 -0.54 2.04
CA VAL A 36 17.02 0.04 1.11
C VAL A 36 18.20 0.52 1.94
N LYS A 37 19.24 -0.32 2.04
CA LYS A 37 20.54 0.13 2.56
C LYS A 37 21.12 1.11 1.56
N ILE A 38 21.00 2.41 1.85
CA ILE A 38 21.67 3.49 1.10
C ILE A 38 23.17 3.39 1.41
N SER A 39 23.86 2.45 0.78
CA SER A 39 25.32 2.49 0.66
C SER A 39 25.67 3.50 -0.44
N GLY A 40 26.66 4.37 -0.21
CA GLY A 40 26.97 5.55 -1.04
C GLY A 40 27.47 5.29 -2.46
N ASN A 41 27.03 4.23 -3.14
CA ASN A 41 27.32 3.95 -4.53
C ASN A 41 26.03 4.13 -5.37
N LEU A 42 25.89 5.28 -6.01
CA LEU A 42 24.70 5.71 -6.79
C LEU A 42 24.55 4.98 -8.15
N ASN A 43 25.30 3.89 -8.38
CA ASN A 43 25.42 3.25 -9.70
C ASN A 43 24.81 1.85 -9.80
N GLU A 44 24.11 1.37 -8.77
CA GLU A 44 23.55 0.01 -8.75
C GLU A 44 22.01 0.05 -8.76
N ASP A 45 21.42 -0.17 -9.94
CA ASP A 45 19.98 -0.31 -10.24
C ASP A 45 19.35 -1.58 -9.60
N HIS A 46 19.88 -2.07 -8.48
CA HIS A 46 19.53 -3.37 -7.92
C HIS A 46 18.31 -3.38 -7.00
N SER A 47 17.77 -2.22 -6.60
CA SER A 47 16.68 -2.16 -5.60
C SER A 47 15.26 -2.17 -6.19
N VAL A 48 15.05 -1.68 -7.42
CA VAL A 48 13.68 -1.56 -8.00
C VAL A 48 13.15 -2.92 -8.47
N SER A 49 14.02 -3.76 -9.02
CA SER A 49 13.64 -5.10 -9.53
C SER A 49 13.19 -6.07 -8.43
N SER A 50 13.65 -5.89 -7.20
CA SER A 50 13.33 -6.77 -6.07
C SER A 50 11.94 -6.45 -5.49
N ALA A 51 11.64 -5.16 -5.26
CA ALA A 51 10.31 -4.69 -4.83
C ALA A 51 9.21 -5.14 -5.79
N GLU A 52 9.41 -4.94 -7.09
CA GLU A 52 8.45 -5.32 -8.12
C GLU A 52 8.18 -6.83 -8.11
N GLY A 53 9.22 -7.65 -7.97
CA GLY A 53 9.09 -9.10 -7.83
C GLY A 53 8.30 -9.52 -6.59
N LEU A 54 8.52 -8.85 -5.45
CA LEU A 54 7.77 -9.11 -4.21
C LEU A 54 6.29 -8.75 -4.35
N ILE A 55 5.99 -7.60 -4.94
CA ILE A 55 4.62 -7.16 -5.22
C ILE A 55 3.94 -8.15 -6.16
N GLN A 56 4.59 -8.50 -7.27
CA GLN A 56 4.03 -9.40 -8.27
C GLN A 56 3.75 -10.79 -7.69
N ASN A 57 4.65 -11.30 -6.85
CA ASN A 57 4.43 -12.56 -6.14
C ASN A 57 3.22 -12.50 -5.20
N VAL A 58 3.02 -11.37 -4.51
CA VAL A 58 1.88 -11.17 -3.62
C VAL A 58 0.57 -11.05 -4.40
N ILE A 59 0.55 -10.29 -5.49
CA ILE A 59 -0.60 -10.19 -6.41
C ILE A 59 -0.96 -11.58 -6.94
N ASN A 60 0.02 -12.34 -7.43
CA ASN A 60 -0.20 -13.68 -7.95
C ASN A 60 -0.75 -14.65 -6.89
N LYS A 61 -0.33 -14.52 -5.63
CA LYS A 61 -0.80 -15.37 -4.53
C LYS A 61 -2.22 -15.03 -4.08
N ILE A 62 -2.60 -13.76 -4.13
CA ILE A 62 -3.93 -13.28 -3.72
C ILE A 62 -4.96 -13.41 -4.86
N GLY A 63 -4.50 -13.31 -6.10
CA GLY A 63 -5.34 -13.12 -7.27
C GLY A 63 -5.52 -11.63 -7.56
N PRO A 64 -5.21 -11.15 -8.77
CA PRO A 64 -5.34 -9.73 -9.13
C PRO A 64 -6.77 -9.19 -8.96
N GLU A 65 -7.79 -10.03 -9.14
CA GLU A 65 -9.20 -9.70 -8.97
C GLU A 65 -9.60 -9.36 -7.52
N ASN A 66 -8.80 -9.80 -6.56
CA ASN A 66 -9.04 -9.55 -5.13
C ASN A 66 -8.26 -8.32 -4.63
N ILE A 67 -7.39 -7.73 -5.44
CA ILE A 67 -6.62 -6.55 -5.04
C ILE A 67 -7.52 -5.31 -5.11
N LEU A 68 -7.60 -4.57 -3.99
CA LEU A 68 -8.39 -3.35 -3.87
C LEU A 68 -7.53 -2.11 -4.12
N ASN A 69 -6.33 -2.08 -3.56
CA ASN A 69 -5.42 -0.96 -3.68
C ASN A 69 -3.98 -1.39 -3.39
N ILE A 70 -3.02 -0.69 -3.99
CA ILE A 70 -1.59 -0.83 -3.69
C ILE A 70 -1.05 0.58 -3.46
N GLU A 71 -0.62 0.86 -2.23
CA GLU A 71 -0.01 2.12 -1.88
C GLU A 71 1.49 1.95 -1.64
N HIS A 72 2.28 2.90 -2.14
CA HIS A 72 3.73 2.92 -1.95
C HIS A 72 4.06 4.09 -1.02
N SER A 73 4.75 3.79 0.07
CA SER A 73 5.28 4.79 1.00
C SER A 73 6.79 4.69 1.04
N ILE A 74 7.46 5.78 0.66
CA ILE A 74 8.91 5.91 0.80
C ILE A 74 9.18 6.31 2.24
N THR A 75 9.79 5.41 3.00
CA THR A 75 10.24 5.67 4.38
C THR A 75 11.73 5.97 4.40
N PHE A 76 12.22 6.62 5.45
CA PHE A 76 13.64 7.02 5.58
C PHE A 76 14.63 5.83 5.47
N ASN A 77 14.18 4.62 5.77
CA ASN A 77 15.01 3.40 5.76
C ASN A 77 14.68 2.43 4.62
N GLY A 78 13.76 2.78 3.71
CA GLY A 78 13.37 1.86 2.64
C GLY A 78 12.02 2.13 2.00
N LEU A 79 11.66 1.25 1.06
CA LEU A 79 10.37 1.25 0.39
C LEU A 79 9.39 0.37 1.18
N SER A 80 8.24 0.93 1.54
CA SER A 80 7.12 0.18 2.11
C SER A 80 5.99 0.14 1.09
N VAL A 81 5.48 -1.06 0.80
CA VAL A 81 4.32 -1.24 -0.08
C VAL A 81 3.19 -1.83 0.74
N MET A 82 2.06 -1.15 0.77
CA MET A 82 0.84 -1.60 1.42
C MET A 82 -0.10 -2.15 0.35
N VAL A 83 -0.38 -3.44 0.41
CA VAL A 83 -1.34 -4.11 -0.47
C VAL A 83 -2.65 -4.30 0.31
N ILE A 84 -3.72 -3.69 -0.15
CA ILE A 84 -5.08 -3.82 0.39
C ILE A 84 -5.84 -4.78 -0.54
N TYR A 85 -6.46 -5.82 0.03
CA TYR A 85 -7.12 -6.86 -0.75
C TYR A 85 -8.34 -7.44 -0.05
N LYS A 86 -9.21 -8.06 -0.84
CA LYS A 86 -10.37 -8.83 -0.39
C LYS A 86 -9.90 -10.20 0.09
N ALA A 87 -10.26 -10.56 1.31
CA ALA A 87 -10.06 -11.89 1.88
C ALA A 87 -11.42 -12.51 2.22
N LYS A 88 -11.51 -13.84 2.20
CA LYS A 88 -12.69 -14.55 2.70
C LYS A 88 -12.67 -14.59 4.22
N LYS A 89 -13.80 -14.29 4.85
CA LYS A 89 -13.96 -14.41 6.31
C LYS A 89 -13.68 -15.85 6.74
N GLN A 90 -12.72 -16.03 7.65
CA GLN A 90 -12.52 -17.32 8.30
C GLN A 90 -13.67 -17.54 9.31
N ARG A 91 -14.49 -18.56 9.06
CA ARG A 91 -15.56 -19.00 9.97
C ARG A 91 -15.03 -19.80 11.14
#